data_AF-A0A5T2MG82-F1
#
_entry.id   AF-A0A5T2MG82-F1
#
_cell.length_a   1.000
_cell.length_b   1.000
_cell.length_c   1.000
_cell.angle_alpha   90.00
_cell.angle_beta   90.00
_cell.angle_gamma   90.00
#
_symmetry.space_group_name_H-M   'P 1'
#
loop_
_entity.id
_entity.type
_entity.pdbx_description
1 polymer ?
#
loop_
_entity_poly.entity_id
_entity_poly.type
_entity_poly.pdbx_seq_one_letter_code
_entity_poly.pdbx_strand_id
1 'polypeptide(L)'
;MEILTAILVFITGIYAYLTYQMSKISERSVQIMNEQTEAMSRPYIVIQPIVRPHSPCLYLKIYNSGKTPALNVRLELDKDFYQFDEPNRNLKNTSAFTSTFDSFAPSQELFFALGQGWIIFGESKNSLPQK
;
A
#
# COMPACT_ATOMS: atom_id res chain seq x y z
N MET A 1 -54.18 -39.56 -8.57
CA MET A 1 -53.77 -38.28 -7.96
C MET A 1 -52.45 -38.43 -7.22
N GLU A 2 -52.33 -39.37 -6.29
CA GLU A 2 -51.13 -39.54 -5.44
C GLU A 2 -49.81 -39.80 -6.20
N ILE A 3 -49.82 -40.58 -7.28
CA ILE A 3 -48.62 -40.86 -8.10
C ILE A 3 -48.03 -39.59 -8.71
N LEU A 4 -48.89 -38.68 -9.18
CA LEU A 4 -48.47 -37.41 -9.77
C LEU A 4 -47.83 -36.49 -8.70
N THR A 5 -48.40 -36.49 -7.50
CA THR A 5 -47.89 -35.73 -6.35
C THR A 5 -46.53 -36.27 -5.91
N ALA A 6 -46.36 -37.59 -5.85
CA ALA A 6 -45.09 -38.23 -5.51
C ALA A 6 -43.98 -37.88 -6.52
N ILE A 7 -44.28 -37.88 -7.82
CA ILE A 7 -43.35 -37.49 -8.88
C ILE A 7 -42.96 -36.00 -8.73
N LEU A 8 -43.92 -35.12 -8.45
CA LEU A 8 -43.66 -33.70 -8.26
C LEU A 8 -42.74 -33.44 -7.07
N VAL A 9 -42.98 -34.10 -5.93
CA VAL A 9 -42.15 -34.01 -4.72
C VAL A 9 -40.72 -34.48 -4.99
N PHE A 10 -40.58 -35.57 -5.75
CA PHE A 10 -39.27 -36.07 -6.14
C PHE A 10 -38.49 -35.07 -7.01
N ILE A 11 -39.15 -34.49 -8.02
CA ILE A 11 -38.55 -33.46 -8.89
C ILE A 11 -38.15 -32.23 -8.07
N THR A 12 -39.04 -31.75 -7.19
CA THR A 12 -38.72 -30.60 -6.33
C THR A 12 -37.56 -30.88 -5.36
N GLY A 13 -37.44 -32.10 -4.86
CA GLY A 13 -36.27 -32.53 -4.08
C GLY A 13 -34.96 -32.44 -4.87
N ILE A 14 -34.98 -32.85 -6.15
CA ILE A 14 -33.81 -32.72 -7.05
C ILE A 14 -33.47 -31.25 -7.27
N TYR A 15 -34.46 -30.41 -7.56
CA TYR A 15 -34.23 -28.97 -7.72
C TYR A 15 -33.63 -28.34 -6.47
N ALA A 16 -34.19 -28.63 -5.29
CA ALA A 16 -33.66 -28.12 -4.03
C ALA A 16 -32.20 -28.56 -3.80
N TYR A 17 -31.86 -29.80 -4.13
CA TYR A 17 -30.49 -30.31 -4.04
C TYR A 17 -29.53 -29.60 -5.00
N LEU A 18 -29.92 -29.41 -6.26
CA LEU A 18 -29.11 -28.70 -7.25
C LEU A 18 -28.91 -27.23 -6.87
N THR A 19 -29.95 -26.56 -6.39
CA THR A 19 -29.89 -25.18 -5.89
C THR A 19 -28.96 -25.06 -4.68
N TYR A 20 -29.05 -26.00 -3.73
CA TYR A 20 -28.15 -26.04 -2.58
C TYR A 20 -26.68 -26.21 -3.00
N GLN A 21 -26.41 -27.09 -3.97
CA GLN A 21 -25.07 -27.26 -4.52
C GLN A 21 -24.56 -26.00 -5.20
N MET A 22 -25.39 -25.34 -6.02
CA MET A 22 -25.02 -24.06 -6.66
C MET A 22 -24.71 -22.97 -5.63
N SER A 23 -25.49 -22.87 -4.55
CA SER A 23 -25.24 -21.90 -3.47
C SER A 23 -23.87 -22.13 -2.84
N LYS A 24 -23.54 -23.39 -2.52
CA LYS A 24 -22.25 -23.76 -1.90
C LYS A 24 -21.04 -23.49 -2.81
N ILE A 25 -21.20 -23.64 -4.13
CA ILE A 25 -20.16 -23.31 -5.10
C ILE A 25 -19.99 -21.79 -5.22
N SER A 26 -21.11 -21.05 -5.25
CA SER A 26 -21.10 -19.59 -5.33
C SER A 26 -20.38 -18.94 -4.16
N GLU A 27 -20.59 -19.42 -2.93
CA GLU A 27 -19.89 -18.94 -1.73
C GLU A 27 -18.36 -19.01 -1.89
N ARG A 28 -17.85 -20.14 -2.39
CA ARG A 28 -16.41 -20.33 -2.62
C ARG A 28 -15.88 -19.43 -3.73
N SER A 29 -16.63 -19.28 -4.82
CA SER A 29 -16.26 -18.39 -5.92
C SER A 29 -16.20 -16.92 -5.47
N VAL A 30 -17.16 -16.47 -4.64
CA VAL A 30 -17.16 -15.13 -4.07
C VAL A 30 -15.96 -14.93 -3.16
N GLN A 31 -15.60 -15.93 -2.34
CA GLN A 31 -14.44 -15.82 -1.48
C GLN A 31 -13.14 -15.67 -2.28
N ILE A 32 -12.91 -16.53 -3.29
CA ILE A 32 -11.73 -16.43 -4.16
C ILE A 32 -11.70 -15.08 -4.88
N MET A 33 -12.85 -14.60 -5.34
CA MET A 33 -12.95 -13.30 -6.01
C MET A 33 -12.62 -12.15 -5.05
N ASN A 34 -13.08 -12.20 -3.80
CA ASN A 34 -12.76 -11.20 -2.79
C ASN A 34 -11.26 -11.17 -2.48
N GLU A 35 -10.63 -12.33 -2.31
CA GLU A 35 -9.18 -12.42 -2.09
C GLU A 35 -8.39 -11.84 -3.28
N GLN A 36 -8.83 -12.11 -4.51
CA GLN A 36 -8.26 -11.50 -5.71
C GLN A 36 -8.48 -9.99 -5.76
N THR A 37 -9.69 -9.51 -5.44
CA THR A 37 -10.00 -8.09 -5.39
C THR A 37 -9.14 -7.39 -4.35
N GLU A 38 -9.00 -7.94 -3.14
CA GLU A 38 -8.17 -7.37 -2.09
C GLU A 38 -6.70 -7.31 -2.51
N ALA A 39 -6.18 -8.39 -3.09
CA ALA A 39 -4.79 -8.44 -3.58
C ALA A 39 -4.53 -7.40 -4.68
N MET A 40 -5.49 -7.18 -5.57
CA MET A 40 -5.40 -6.17 -6.64
C MET A 40 -5.64 -4.75 -6.12
N SER A 41 -6.47 -4.58 -5.08
CA SER A 41 -6.87 -3.29 -4.56
C SER A 41 -5.98 -2.77 -3.44
N ARG A 42 -5.03 -3.57 -2.96
CA ARG A 42 -4.12 -3.18 -1.89
C ARG A 42 -3.13 -2.10 -2.39
N PRO A 43 -3.07 -0.93 -1.73
CA PRO A 43 -2.05 0.06 -2.02
C PRO A 43 -0.69 -0.41 -1.47
N TYR A 44 0.39 -0.09 -2.18
CA TYR A 44 1.75 -0.44 -1.77
C TYR A 44 2.62 0.81 -1.76
N ILE A 45 3.03 1.26 -0.57
CA ILE A 45 3.93 2.41 -0.44
C ILE A 45 5.36 1.90 -0.28
N VAL A 46 6.24 2.34 -1.17
CA VAL A 46 7.66 2.00 -1.16
C VAL A 46 8.45 3.24 -0.77
N ILE A 47 9.32 3.08 0.21
CA ILE A 47 10.22 4.11 0.72
C ILE A 47 11.64 3.59 0.50
N GLN A 48 12.43 4.31 -0.31
CA GLN A 48 13.79 3.90 -0.60
C GLN A 48 14.73 5.09 -0.82
N PRO A 49 16.00 5.00 -0.40
CA PRO A 49 17.03 5.92 -0.83
C PRO A 49 17.40 5.63 -2.28
N ILE A 50 17.59 6.68 -3.08
CA ILE A 50 18.08 6.58 -4.46
C ILE A 50 19.24 7.54 -4.68
N VAL A 51 20.17 7.15 -5.54
CA VAL A 51 21.19 8.06 -6.08
C VAL A 51 20.68 8.52 -7.44
N ARG A 52 20.60 9.83 -7.65
CA ARG A 52 20.22 10.35 -8.97
C ARG A 52 21.37 10.11 -9.96
N PRO A 53 21.11 9.60 -11.18
CA PRO A 53 22.13 9.50 -12.21
C PRO A 53 22.84 10.83 -12.41
N HIS A 54 24.17 10.79 -12.54
CA HIS A 54 25.03 11.97 -12.72
C HIS A 54 25.01 13.00 -11.57
N SER A 55 24.57 12.60 -10.37
CA SER A 55 24.64 13.44 -9.17
C SER A 55 25.14 12.64 -7.96
N PRO A 56 26.07 13.18 -7.15
CA PRO A 56 26.49 12.53 -5.91
C PRO A 56 25.46 12.68 -4.77
N CYS A 57 24.30 13.31 -5.05
CA CYS A 57 23.25 13.51 -4.07
C CYS A 57 22.36 12.26 -3.92
N LEU A 58 22.17 11.87 -2.67
CA LEU A 58 21.15 10.91 -2.25
C LEU A 58 19.80 11.61 -2.08
N TYR A 59 18.74 10.91 -2.48
CA TYR A 59 17.37 11.34 -2.31
C TYR A 59 16.57 10.25 -1.61
N LEU A 60 15.61 10.63 -0.78
CA LEU A 60 14.56 9.76 -0.32
C LEU A 60 13.42 9.79 -1.34
N LYS A 61 13.13 8.65 -1.95
CA LYS A 61 11.99 8.45 -2.83
C LYS A 61 10.91 7.71 -2.06
N ILE A 62 9.73 8.31 -2.00
CA ILE A 62 8.51 7.68 -1.47
C ILE A 62 7.52 7.60 -2.62
N TYR A 63 7.04 6.42 -2.96
CA TYR A 63 6.09 6.27 -4.05
C TYR A 63 5.09 5.14 -3.82
N ASN A 64 3.91 5.27 -4.43
CA ASN A 64 2.92 4.21 -4.45
C ASN A 64 3.17 3.28 -5.65
N SER A 65 3.68 2.08 -5.39
CA SER A 65 3.86 1.04 -6.42
C SER A 65 2.59 0.22 -6.67
N GLY A 66 1.57 0.39 -5.82
CA GLY A 66 0.28 -0.27 -5.97
C GLY A 66 -0.54 0.28 -7.13
N LYS A 67 -1.56 -0.48 -7.54
CA LYS A 67 -2.49 -0.07 -8.61
C LYS A 67 -3.65 0.80 -8.12
N THR A 68 -3.76 0.98 -6.81
CA THR A 68 -4.82 1.75 -6.14
C THR A 68 -4.25 2.86 -5.28
N PRO A 69 -5.01 3.96 -5.07
CA PRO A 69 -4.59 5.04 -4.20
C PRO A 69 -4.51 4.56 -2.75
N ALA A 70 -3.47 4.99 -2.04
CA ALA A 70 -3.42 4.87 -0.60
C ALA A 70 -4.17 6.06 0.02
N LEU A 71 -5.18 5.77 0.85
CA LEU A 71 -6.03 6.80 1.46
C LEU A 71 -5.58 7.07 2.89
N ASN A 72 -5.76 8.31 3.35
CA ASN A 72 -5.43 8.75 4.72
C ASN A 72 -4.01 8.38 5.15
N VAL A 73 -3.03 8.62 4.26
CA VAL A 73 -1.63 8.26 4.51
C VAL A 73 -1.00 9.29 5.45
N ARG A 74 -0.35 8.81 6.50
CA ARG A 74 0.45 9.64 7.40
C ARG A 74 1.88 9.12 7.42
N LEU A 75 2.83 9.98 7.08
CA LEU A 75 4.25 9.68 7.12
C LEU A 75 4.86 10.39 8.33
N GLU A 76 5.77 9.74 9.04
CA GLU A 76 6.48 10.32 10.17
C GLU A 76 7.95 9.92 10.11
N LEU A 77 8.82 10.81 10.57
CA LEU A 77 10.22 10.49 10.83
C LEU A 77 10.43 10.41 12.33
N ASP A 78 10.89 9.25 12.79
CA ASP A 78 11.23 9.01 14.20
C ASP A 78 12.28 10.03 14.67
N LYS A 79 13.37 10.14 13.91
CA LYS A 79 14.52 10.99 14.25
C LYS A 79 14.62 12.21 13.33
N ASP A 80 15.23 13.27 13.86
CA ASP A 80 15.54 14.46 13.08
C ASP A 80 16.55 14.13 11.99
N PHE A 81 16.32 14.68 10.80
CA PHE A 81 17.21 14.51 9.66
C PHE A 81 17.45 15.88 9.01
N TYR A 82 18.63 16.43 9.24
CA TYR A 82 19.03 17.72 8.70
C TYR A 82 19.61 17.54 7.29
N GLN A 83 18.85 17.96 6.28
CA GLN A 83 19.24 17.83 4.88
C GLN A 83 20.52 18.64 4.63
N PHE A 84 21.47 18.04 3.91
CA PHE A 84 22.78 18.64 3.60
C PHE A 84 23.60 19.08 4.83
N ASP A 85 23.32 18.53 6.03
CA ASP A 85 23.91 18.96 7.31
C ASP A 85 23.56 20.43 7.65
N GLU A 86 22.45 20.96 7.12
CA GLU A 86 21.97 22.30 7.41
C GLU A 86 20.95 22.31 8.57
N PRO A 87 21.19 23.04 9.67
CA PRO A 87 20.34 23.00 10.87
C PRO A 87 18.91 23.52 10.62
N ASN A 88 18.71 24.39 9.63
CA ASN A 88 17.41 24.94 9.28
C ASN A 88 16.60 24.05 8.33
N ARG A 89 17.17 22.92 7.87
CA ARG A 89 16.54 22.01 6.90
C ARG A 89 16.25 20.65 7.51
N ASN A 90 15.52 20.63 8.61
CA ASN A 90 15.04 19.37 9.17
C ASN A 90 13.89 18.81 8.33
N LEU A 91 14.12 17.65 7.71
CA LEU A 91 13.15 16.94 6.88
C LEU A 91 11.87 16.61 7.65
N LYS A 92 11.98 16.30 8.96
CA LYS A 92 10.85 15.98 9.84
C LYS A 92 9.80 17.09 9.92
N ASN A 93 10.21 18.34 9.72
CA ASN A 93 9.31 19.51 9.79
C ASN A 93 8.59 19.78 8.46
N THR A 94 8.87 19.01 7.40
CA THR A 94 8.23 19.19 6.10
C THR A 94 6.76 18.76 6.17
N SER A 95 5.87 19.43 5.42
CA SER A 95 4.43 19.12 5.39
C SER A 95 4.12 17.64 5.10
N ALA A 96 4.97 16.99 4.31
CA ALA A 96 4.83 15.57 4.01
C ALA A 96 4.96 14.64 5.22
N PHE A 97 5.63 15.07 6.30
CA PHE A 97 5.84 14.30 7.53
C PHE A 97 5.07 14.84 8.74
N THR A 98 4.33 15.94 8.57
CA THR A 98 3.53 16.56 9.63
C THR A 98 2.03 16.50 9.35
N SER A 99 1.65 16.46 8.07
CA SER A 99 0.25 16.39 7.63
C SER A 99 -0.12 14.98 7.14
N THR A 100 -1.42 14.71 7.17
CA THR A 100 -2.01 13.51 6.53
C THR A 100 -2.35 13.83 5.07
N PHE A 101 -2.07 12.89 4.18
CA PHE A 101 -2.52 12.92 2.79
C PHE A 101 -3.89 12.25 2.70
N ASP A 102 -4.87 12.94 2.13
CA ASP A 102 -6.20 12.35 1.87
C ASP A 102 -6.08 11.17 0.88
N SER A 103 -5.25 11.35 -0.14
CA SER A 103 -5.01 10.34 -1.17
C SER A 103 -3.59 10.44 -1.73
N PHE A 104 -2.94 9.30 -1.86
CA PHE A 104 -1.65 9.15 -2.51
C PHE A 104 -1.80 8.18 -3.69
N ALA A 105 -1.91 8.76 -4.89
CA ALA A 105 -2.34 8.06 -6.10
C ALA A 105 -1.33 7.00 -6.56
N PRO A 106 -1.78 6.00 -7.35
CA PRO A 106 -0.86 5.05 -8.01
C PRO A 106 0.24 5.76 -8.79
N SER A 107 1.47 5.29 -8.67
CA SER A 107 2.65 5.87 -9.31
C SER A 107 2.98 7.32 -8.90
N GLN A 108 2.29 7.88 -7.91
CA GLN A 108 2.65 9.18 -7.36
C GLN A 108 3.95 9.06 -6.57
N GLU A 109 4.84 10.04 -6.75
CA GLU A 109 6.18 10.02 -6.17
C GLU A 109 6.47 11.31 -5.42
N LEU A 110 7.15 11.19 -4.29
CA LEU A 110 7.73 12.28 -3.52
C LEU A 110 9.23 12.09 -3.48
N PHE A 111 9.95 13.19 -3.69
CA PHE A 111 11.41 13.22 -3.67
C PHE A 111 11.90 14.24 -2.66
N PHE A 112 12.69 13.78 -1.70
CA PHE A 112 13.35 14.65 -0.73
C PHE A 112 14.85 14.53 -0.91
N ALA A 113 15.53 15.65 -1.13
CA ALA A 113 16.98 15.66 -1.21
C ALA A 113 17.57 15.41 0.19
N LEU A 114 18.43 14.41 0.35
CA LEU A 114 19.04 14.12 1.64
C LEU A 114 20.37 14.86 1.79
N GLY A 115 21.24 14.80 0.78
CA GLY A 115 22.59 15.35 0.85
C GLY A 115 23.56 14.63 -0.08
N GLN A 116 24.78 15.13 -0.21
CA GLN A 116 25.85 14.43 -0.92
C GLN A 116 26.30 13.21 -0.10
N GLY A 117 26.65 12.11 -0.77
CA GLY A 117 27.05 10.86 -0.11
C GLY A 117 28.17 11.03 0.92
N TRP A 118 29.19 11.85 0.64
CA TRP A 118 30.29 12.10 1.60
C TRP A 118 29.87 12.92 2.82
N ILE A 119 28.77 13.69 2.76
CA ILE A 119 28.21 14.38 3.93
C ILE A 119 27.41 13.39 4.76
N ILE A 120 26.59 12.57 4.11
CA ILE A 120 25.72 11.59 4.76
C ILE A 120 26.51 10.44 5.39
N PHE A 121 27.61 10.01 4.77
CA PHE A 121 28.43 8.90 5.27
C PHE A 121 29.74 9.37 5.93
N GLY A 122 30.01 10.67 5.94
CA GLY A 122 31.20 11.26 6.56
C GLY A 122 30.96 11.76 7.98
N GLU A 123 31.91 12.54 8.50
CA GLU A 123 31.76 13.22 9.79
C GLU A 123 30.76 14.38 9.65
N SER A 124 29.53 14.13 10.07
CA SER A 124 28.44 15.11 10.10
C SER A 124 28.56 16.02 11.34
N LYS A 125 28.31 17.33 11.17
CA LYS A 125 28.28 18.28 12.31
C LYS A 125 27.05 18.06 13.18
N ASN A 126 25.94 17.65 12.57
CA ASN A 126 24.76 17.17 13.28
C ASN A 126 24.83 15.64 13.35
N SER A 127 24.81 15.07 14.56
CA SER A 127 24.91 13.62 14.74
C SER A 127 23.81 12.92 13.95
N LEU A 128 24.21 12.05 13.02
CA LEU A 128 23.27 11.12 12.40
C LEU A 128 22.63 10.25 13.50
N PRO A 129 21.38 9.82 13.32
CA PRO A 129 20.77 8.77 14.11
C PRO A 129 21.73 7.62 14.44
N GLN A 130 22.23 7.55 15.67
CA GLN A 130 22.92 6.35 16.13
C GLN A 130 21.88 5.23 16.29
N LYS A 131 22.26 4.01 15.91
CA LYS A 131 21.37 2.83 15.83
C LYS A 131 20.90 2.40 17.21
#